data_AF-A0A2V9N0T8-F1
#
_entry.id   AF-A0A2V9N0T8-F1
#
_cell.length_a   1.000
_cell.length_b   1.000
_cell.length_c   1.000
_cell.angle_alpha   90.00
_cell.angle_beta   90.00
_cell.angle_gamma   90.00
#
_symmetry.space_group_name_H-M   'P 1'
#
loop_
_entity.id
_entity.type
_entity.pdbx_description
1 polymer ?
#
loop_
_entity_poly.entity_id
_entity_poly.type
_entity_poly.pdbx_seq_one_letter_code
_entity_poly.pdbx_strand_id
1 'polypeptide(L)'
;GRWGIRYNRKAAVAGSNQDRLIQSARAALLAAQCLQQDTRLNGKCNFNGSEIELIVNDRLLAPNTAETRELLQAEIRSFAQTLFGTAEYSVTFETDPRKLSGVRIQAGQRT
;
A
#
# COMPACT_ATOMS: atom_id res chain seq x y z
N GLY A 1 3.03 15.43 -9.52
CA GLY A 1 3.48 14.38 -8.58
C GLY A 1 2.55 14.35 -7.38
N ARG A 2 2.37 13.20 -6.73
CA ARG A 2 1.60 13.08 -5.49
C ARG A 2 2.57 13.03 -4.31
N TRP A 3 2.35 13.86 -3.30
CA TRP A 3 3.19 13.90 -2.10
C TRP A 3 2.86 12.73 -1.20
N GLY A 4 3.89 12.00 -0.77
CA GLY A 4 3.74 10.83 0.07
C GLY A 4 5.09 10.17 0.32
N ILE A 5 5.10 9.13 1.14
CA ILE A 5 6.27 8.29 1.35
C ILE A 5 6.14 7.01 0.51
N ARG A 6 7.24 6.59 -0.10
CA ARG A 6 7.33 5.30 -0.79
C ARG A 6 8.36 4.43 -0.11
N TYR A 7 7.91 3.32 0.43
CA TYR A 7 8.77 2.23 0.86
C TYR A 7 8.94 1.25 -0.31
N ASN A 8 10.19 0.94 -0.69
CA ASN A 8 10.50 -0.09 -1.68
C ASN A 8 11.53 -1.04 -1.07
N ARG A 9 11.29 -2.35 -1.18
CA ARG A 9 12.18 -3.39 -0.68
C ARG A 9 12.52 -4.37 -1.80
N LYS A 10 13.82 -4.57 -2.03
CA LYS A 10 14.33 -5.57 -2.98
C LYS A 10 14.65 -6.92 -2.35
N ALA A 11 14.90 -6.95 -1.03
CA ALA A 11 15.25 -8.17 -0.32
C ALA A 11 14.04 -9.11 -0.18
N ALA A 12 14.28 -10.41 -0.36
CA ALA A 12 13.26 -11.43 -0.12
C ALA A 12 12.81 -11.38 1.35
N VAL A 13 11.50 -11.49 1.54
CA VAL A 13 10.87 -11.50 2.86
C VAL A 13 10.21 -12.86 3.05
N ALA A 14 10.61 -13.55 4.12
CA ALA A 14 10.00 -14.81 4.51
C ALA A 14 8.54 -14.60 4.92
N GLY A 15 7.72 -15.64 4.74
CA GLY A 15 6.29 -15.63 5.04
C GLY A 15 5.41 -15.59 3.81
N SER A 16 4.11 -15.58 4.06
CA SER A 16 3.05 -15.50 3.07
C SER A 16 2.99 -14.14 2.38
N ASN A 17 2.21 -14.01 1.30
CA ASN A 17 1.96 -12.70 0.69
C ASN A 17 1.34 -11.70 1.69
N GLN A 18 0.47 -12.17 2.59
CA GLN A 18 -0.09 -11.33 3.66
C GLN A 18 0.99 -10.81 4.61
N ASP A 19 1.90 -11.67 5.05
CA ASP A 19 3.01 -11.26 5.92
C ASP A 19 3.86 -10.18 5.25
N ARG A 20 4.12 -10.34 3.95
CA ARG A 20 4.90 -9.38 3.15
C ARG A 20 4.17 -8.04 3.03
N LEU A 21 2.86 -8.04 2.79
CA LEU A 21 2.04 -6.83 2.72
C LEU A 21 2.02 -6.11 4.06
N ILE A 22 1.75 -6.82 5.16
CA ILE A 22 1.71 -6.27 6.53
C ILE A 22 3.06 -5.69 6.91
N GLN A 23 4.15 -6.41 6.69
CA GLN A 23 5.50 -5.92 7.01
C GLN A 23 5.86 -4.66 6.21
N SER A 24 5.52 -4.62 4.92
CA SER A 24 5.81 -3.48 4.05
C SER A 24 4.99 -2.26 4.45
N ALA A 25 3.69 -2.43 4.72
CA ALA A 25 2.83 -1.35 5.18
C ALA A 25 3.26 -0.82 6.55
N ARG A 26 3.59 -1.71 7.50
CA ARG A 26 4.13 -1.32 8.80
C ARG A 26 5.42 -0.51 8.67
N ALA A 27 6.36 -0.95 7.83
CA ALA A 27 7.61 -0.22 7.60
C ALA A 27 7.36 1.18 7.03
N ALA A 28 6.44 1.31 6.07
CA ALA A 28 6.07 2.60 5.49
C ALA A 28 5.41 3.54 6.52
N LEU A 29 4.49 3.02 7.33
CA LEU A 29 3.79 3.80 8.37
C LEU A 29 4.73 4.24 9.49
N LEU A 30 5.65 3.37 9.94
CA LEU A 30 6.66 3.74 10.93
C LEU A 30 7.58 4.83 10.39
N ALA A 31 8.02 4.73 9.13
CA ALA A 31 8.83 5.78 8.51
C ALA A 31 8.05 7.10 8.38
N ALA A 32 6.76 7.06 8.04
CA ALA A 32 5.90 8.25 8.03
C ALA A 32 5.80 8.89 9.42
N GLN A 33 5.61 8.08 10.47
CA GLN A 33 5.54 8.55 11.85
C GLN A 33 6.87 9.20 12.29
N CYS A 34 8.01 8.57 11.99
CA CYS A 34 9.32 9.15 12.28
C CYS A 34 9.51 10.51 11.61
N LEU A 35 9.08 10.67 10.36
CA LEU A 35 9.15 11.95 9.66
C LEU A 35 8.22 13.01 10.26
N GLN A 36 7.01 12.64 10.70
CA GLN A 36 6.12 13.60 11.37
C GLN A 36 6.68 14.08 12.71
N GLN A 37 7.39 13.20 13.42
CA GLN A 37 7.98 13.48 14.73
C GLN A 37 9.36 14.13 14.64
N ASP A 38 9.96 14.21 13.45
CA ASP A 38 11.29 14.79 13.25
C ASP A 38 11.25 16.30 13.50
N THR A 39 11.89 16.74 14.57
CA THR A 39 11.95 18.16 14.97
C THR A 39 12.61 19.03 13.91
N ARG A 40 13.48 18.48 13.05
CA ARG A 40 14.12 19.23 11.95
C ARG A 40 13.12 19.65 10.87
N LEU A 41 11.97 18.97 10.79
CA LEU A 41 10.90 19.27 9.84
C LEU A 41 9.89 20.29 10.39
N ASN A 42 10.02 20.74 11.64
CA ASN A 42 9.18 21.77 12.27
C ASN A 42 7.67 21.54 12.06
N GLY A 43 7.21 20.29 12.08
CA GLY A 43 5.79 19.94 11.88
C GLY A 43 5.24 20.22 10.47
N LYS A 44 6.10 20.49 9.48
CA LYS A 44 5.67 20.74 8.09
C LYS A 44 5.25 19.48 7.34
N CYS A 45 5.58 18.31 7.86
CA CYS A 45 5.21 17.02 7.29
C CYS A 45 4.04 16.45 8.07
N ASN A 46 2.90 16.26 7.41
CA ASN A 46 1.73 15.60 8.00
C ASN A 46 1.18 14.55 7.03
N PHE A 47 1.00 13.32 7.51
CA PHE A 47 0.37 12.24 6.78
C PHE A 47 -0.99 11.96 7.38
N ASN A 48 -2.04 12.07 6.56
CA ASN A 48 -3.42 11.81 6.98
C ASN A 48 -3.80 10.32 6.94
N GLY A 49 -2.96 9.46 6.35
CA GLY A 49 -3.19 8.03 6.21
C GLY A 49 -4.43 7.67 5.37
N SER A 50 -4.94 8.60 4.56
CA SER A 50 -6.21 8.42 3.82
C SER A 50 -6.07 7.53 2.59
N GLU A 51 -4.84 7.32 2.11
CA GLU A 51 -4.56 6.55 0.90
C GLU A 51 -3.29 5.72 1.09
N ILE A 52 -3.34 4.48 0.64
CA ILE A 52 -2.17 3.61 0.49
C ILE A 52 -2.15 3.03 -0.93
N GLU A 53 -0.96 2.97 -1.53
CA GLU A 53 -0.75 2.38 -2.85
C GLU A 53 0.25 1.23 -2.71
N LEU A 54 -0.15 0.05 -3.13
CA LEU A 54 0.68 -1.15 -3.15
C LEU A 54 1.02 -1.46 -4.61
N ILE A 55 2.31 -1.70 -4.88
CA ILE A 55 2.81 -1.96 -6.24
C ILE A 55 3.72 -3.18 -6.18
N VAL A 56 3.46 -4.17 -7.04
CA VAL A 56 4.34 -5.31 -7.25
C VAL A 56 5.30 -4.98 -8.39
N ASN A 57 6.60 -4.90 -8.07
CA ASN A 57 7.62 -4.47 -9.03
C ASN A 57 8.04 -5.55 -10.03
N ASP A 58 7.80 -6.83 -9.72
CA ASP A 58 8.19 -7.95 -10.57
C ASP A 58 7.05 -8.31 -11.55
N ARG A 59 7.24 -7.94 -12.82
CA ARG A 59 6.27 -8.20 -13.90
C ARG A 59 6.23 -9.65 -14.35
N LEU A 60 7.30 -10.42 -14.14
CA LEU A 60 7.33 -11.84 -14.48
C LEU A 60 6.51 -12.63 -13.45
N LEU A 61 6.59 -12.21 -12.19
CA LEU A 61 5.82 -12.80 -11.09
C LEU A 61 4.34 -12.35 -11.09
N ALA A 62 4.09 -11.06 -11.32
CA ALA A 62 2.75 -10.48 -11.26
C ALA A 62 2.50 -9.52 -12.44
N PRO A 63 2.23 -10.05 -13.65
CA PRO A 63 1.90 -9.22 -14.81
C PRO A 63 0.56 -8.51 -14.58
N ASN A 64 0.39 -7.29 -15.10
CA ASN A 64 -0.85 -6.52 -14.92
C ASN A 64 -1.96 -6.97 -15.87
N THR A 65 -2.43 -8.22 -15.69
CA THR A 65 -3.55 -8.80 -16.44
C THR A 65 -4.80 -8.87 -15.57
N ALA A 66 -5.95 -9.16 -16.19
CA ALA A 66 -7.18 -9.37 -15.44
C ALA A 66 -7.08 -10.58 -14.49
N GLU A 67 -6.42 -11.67 -14.91
CA GLU A 67 -6.28 -12.86 -14.06
C GLU A 67 -5.46 -12.55 -12.80
N THR A 68 -4.34 -11.82 -12.92
CA THR A 68 -3.55 -11.41 -11.75
C THR A 68 -4.38 -10.56 -10.79
N ARG A 69 -5.22 -9.65 -11.31
CA ARG A 69 -6.10 -8.82 -10.46
C ARG A 69 -7.13 -9.67 -9.71
N GLU A 70 -7.74 -10.65 -10.36
CA GLU A 70 -8.69 -11.57 -9.73
C GLU A 70 -8.01 -12.40 -8.63
N LEU A 71 -6.80 -12.91 -8.87
CA LEU A 71 -6.03 -13.65 -7.88
C LEU A 71 -5.65 -12.78 -6.67
N LEU A 72 -5.26 -11.53 -6.90
CA LEU A 72 -4.89 -10.59 -5.84
C LEU A 72 -6.10 -10.05 -5.08
N GLN A 73 -7.31 -10.11 -5.64
CA GLN A 73 -8.49 -9.46 -5.07
C GLN A 73 -8.80 -9.92 -3.64
N ALA A 74 -8.77 -11.24 -3.39
CA ALA A 74 -9.04 -11.78 -2.07
C ALA A 74 -7.95 -11.39 -1.06
N GLU A 75 -6.67 -11.47 -1.46
CA GLU A 75 -5.54 -11.11 -0.62
C GLU A 75 -5.57 -9.61 -0.26
N ILE A 76 -5.77 -8.73 -1.25
CA ILE A 76 -5.81 -7.28 -1.01
C ILE A 76 -6.98 -6.91 -0.10
N ARG A 77 -8.16 -7.54 -0.24
CA ARG A 77 -9.30 -7.27 0.64
C ARG A 77 -9.03 -7.71 2.08
N SER A 78 -8.42 -8.89 2.27
CA SER A 78 -8.00 -9.35 3.60
C SER A 78 -6.97 -8.41 4.25
N PHE A 79 -6.01 -7.93 3.45
CA PHE A 79 -5.05 -6.94 3.89
C PHE A 79 -5.71 -5.60 4.26
N ALA A 80 -6.61 -5.09 3.40
CA ALA A 80 -7.34 -3.85 3.64
C ALA A 80 -8.18 -3.94 4.92
N GLN A 81 -8.84 -5.08 5.17
CA GLN A 81 -9.57 -5.34 6.40
C GLN A 81 -8.66 -5.30 7.63
N THR A 82 -7.44 -5.81 7.52
CA THR A 82 -6.44 -5.75 8.60
C THR A 82 -5.96 -4.32 8.86
N LEU A 83 -5.84 -3.51 7.80
CA LEU A 83 -5.33 -2.14 7.88
C LEU A 83 -6.38 -1.14 8.39
N PHE A 84 -7.61 -1.24 7.91
CA PHE A 84 -8.70 -0.28 8.19
C PHE A 84 -9.71 -0.77 9.23
N GLY A 85 -9.69 -2.05 9.60
CA GLY A 85 -10.62 -2.63 10.57
C GLY A 85 -12.07 -2.50 10.08
N THR A 86 -12.92 -1.87 10.88
CA THR A 86 -14.34 -1.64 10.55
C THR A 86 -14.57 -0.33 9.76
N ALA A 87 -13.51 0.43 9.46
CA ALA A 87 -13.66 1.65 8.69
C ALA A 87 -14.00 1.33 7.24
N GLU A 88 -14.82 2.18 6.61
CA GLU A 88 -15.08 2.07 5.18
C GLU A 88 -13.81 2.29 4.38
N TYR A 89 -13.67 1.59 3.26
CA TYR A 89 -12.58 1.78 2.31
C TYR A 89 -13.01 1.41 0.90
N SER A 90 -12.34 1.99 -0.10
CA SER A 90 -12.45 1.61 -1.50
C SER A 90 -11.15 1.00 -2.00
N VAL A 91 -11.23 0.06 -2.93
CA VAL A 91 -10.08 -0.63 -3.53
C VAL A 91 -10.16 -0.46 -5.05
N THR A 92 -9.11 0.11 -5.65
CA THR A 92 -9.02 0.37 -7.08
C THR A 92 -7.75 -0.24 -7.65
N PHE A 93 -7.88 -1.19 -8.57
CA PHE A 93 -6.75 -1.81 -9.26
C PHE A 93 -6.31 -0.99 -10.47
N GLU A 94 -5.01 -0.99 -10.76
CA GLU A 94 -4.46 -0.44 -12.01
C GLU A 94 -4.81 -1.36 -13.18
N THR A 95 -5.40 -0.83 -14.24
CA THR A 95 -5.91 -1.63 -15.36
C THR A 95 -5.05 -1.54 -16.60
N ASP A 96 -4.15 -0.55 -16.70
CA ASP A 96 -3.26 -0.38 -17.85
C ASP A 96 -2.17 -1.48 -17.84
N PRO A 97 -2.16 -2.40 -18.82
CA PRO A 97 -1.19 -3.50 -18.87
C PRO A 97 0.26 -3.03 -19.04
N ARG A 98 0.48 -1.77 -19.45
CA ARG A 98 1.83 -1.17 -19.57
C ARG A 98 2.39 -0.74 -18.22
N LYS A 99 1.55 -0.62 -17.19
CA LYS A 99 1.95 -0.26 -15.82
C LYS A 99 2.21 -1.51 -14.98
N LEU A 100 2.88 -1.29 -13.85
CA LEU A 100 3.06 -2.35 -12.85
C LEU A 100 1.72 -2.70 -12.21
N SER A 101 1.58 -3.96 -11.81
CA SER A 101 0.46 -4.43 -11.02
C SER A 101 0.40 -3.63 -9.73
N GLY A 102 -0.64 -2.83 -9.59
CA GLY A 102 -0.80 -1.92 -8.47
C GLY A 102 -2.24 -1.90 -8.00
N VAL A 103 -2.42 -1.63 -6.72
CA VAL A 103 -3.72 -1.39 -6.13
C VAL A 103 -3.65 -0.19 -5.21
N ARG A 104 -4.68 0.63 -5.28
CA ARG A 104 -4.89 1.77 -4.40
C ARG A 104 -6.02 1.46 -3.45
N ILE A 105 -5.80 1.72 -2.17
CA ILE A 105 -6.83 1.61 -1.15
C ILE A 105 -7.01 2.99 -0.54
N GLN A 106 -8.25 3.48 -0.51
CA GLN A 106 -8.58 4.78 0.06
C GLN A 106 -9.52 4.57 1.24
N ALA A 107 -9.23 5.21 2.37
CA ALA A 107 -10.13 5.23 3.51
C ALA A 107 -11.38 6.05 3.17
N GLY A 108 -12.54 5.58 3.61
CA GLY A 108 -13.77 6.37 3.66
C GLY A 108 -13.54 7.60 4.54
N GLN A 109 -14.17 8.73 4.19
CA GLN A 109 -14.05 9.93 5.01
C GLN A 109 -14.63 9.64 6.40
N ARG A 110 -13.84 9.90 7.45
CA ARG A 110 -14.38 10.01 8.81
C ARG A 110 -15.22 11.29 8.86
N THR A 111 -16.55 11.15 8.87
CA THR A 111 -17.48 12.20 9.32
C THR A 111 -17.25 12.52 10.79
#